data_AF-A0A7X7S5H5-F1
#
_entry.id   AF-A0A7X7S5H5-F1
#
_cell.length_a   1.000
_cell.length_b   1.000
_cell.length_c   1.000
_cell.angle_alpha   90.00
_cell.angle_beta   90.00
_cell.angle_gamma   90.00
#
_symmetry.space_group_name_H-M   'P 1'
#
loop_
_entity.id
_entity.type
_entity.pdbx_description
1 polymer ?
#
loop_
_entity_poly.entity_id
_entity_poly.type
_entity_poly.pdbx_seq_one_letter_code
_entity_poly.pdbx_strand_id
1 'polypeptide(L)'
;MPATTRQRVAVLVAALLVVLSLGLPWTTSTQTYVPGWMAPSMCVPSADGTIWCSGAFISPGFMSGSAALSGAGSVARVFLIGALVLILVAWTRGESRWLGLAGAALLVAVLLAGLAALGGQLAACAAALALLYAGLSPRAPAPA
;
A
#
# COMPACT_ATOMS: atom_id res chain seq x y z
N MET A 1 -23.63 -16.89 20.03
CA MET A 1 -23.22 -16.17 21.26
C MET A 1 -22.76 -14.77 20.89
N PRO A 2 -23.29 -13.72 21.52
CA PRO A 2 -23.02 -12.33 21.13
C PRO A 2 -21.59 -11.90 21.49
N ALA A 3 -20.87 -11.32 20.52
CA ALA A 3 -19.56 -10.70 20.74
C ALA A 3 -19.66 -9.52 21.71
N THR A 4 -18.65 -9.34 22.58
CA THR A 4 -18.58 -8.20 23.51
C THR A 4 -18.47 -6.87 22.74
N THR A 5 -18.93 -5.76 23.33
CA THR A 5 -18.84 -4.43 22.70
C THR A 5 -17.40 -4.08 22.31
N ARG A 6 -16.42 -4.43 23.15
CA ARG A 6 -14.99 -4.23 22.88
C ARG A 6 -14.51 -5.01 21.66
N GLN A 7 -14.92 -6.28 21.53
CA GLN A 7 -14.58 -7.11 20.37
C GLN A 7 -15.18 -6.52 19.09
N ARG A 8 -16.44 -6.08 19.11
CA ARG A 8 -17.09 -5.44 17.96
C ARG A 8 -16.35 -4.17 17.52
N VAL A 9 -16.00 -3.32 18.49
CA VAL A 9 -15.22 -2.10 18.22
C VAL A 9 -13.86 -2.44 17.61
N ALA A 10 -13.15 -3.42 18.17
CA ALA A 10 -11.84 -3.83 17.63
C ALA A 10 -11.93 -4.33 16.18
N VAL A 11 -12.96 -5.11 15.85
CA VAL A 11 -13.18 -5.61 14.48
C VAL A 11 -13.54 -4.47 13.51
N LEU A 12 -14.36 -3.51 13.94
CA LEU A 12 -14.68 -2.33 13.14
C LEU A 12 -13.46 -1.44 12.90
N VAL A 13 -12.67 -1.20 13.93
CA VAL A 13 -11.39 -0.46 13.82
C VAL A 13 -10.45 -1.19 12.86
N ALA A 14 -10.34 -2.51 12.98
CA ALA A 14 -9.51 -3.30 12.06
C ALA A 14 -9.99 -3.17 10.61
N ALA A 15 -11.29 -3.32 10.36
CA ALA A 15 -11.86 -3.16 9.02
C ALA A 15 -11.57 -1.77 8.44
N LEU A 16 -11.74 -0.72 9.24
CA LEU A 16 -11.46 0.66 8.84
C LEU A 16 -9.97 0.88 8.53
N LEU A 17 -9.07 0.29 9.31
CA LEU A 17 -7.62 0.33 9.06
C LEU A 17 -7.24 -0.43 7.79
N VAL A 18 -7.90 -1.55 7.46
CA VAL A 18 -7.68 -2.25 6.19
C VAL A 18 -8.14 -1.41 5.00
N VAL A 19 -9.30 -0.75 5.11
CA VAL A 19 -9.80 0.19 4.08
C VAL A 19 -8.85 1.37 3.92
N LEU A 20 -8.36 1.93 5.03
CA LEU A 20 -7.36 3.01 5.00
C LEU A 20 -6.06 2.55 4.33
N SER A 21 -5.60 1.34 4.65
CA SER A 21 -4.40 0.74 4.07
C SER A 21 -4.49 0.56 2.55
N LEU A 22 -5.68 0.32 1.99
CA LEU A 22 -5.89 0.29 0.53
C LEU A 22 -5.60 1.64 -0.15
N GLY A 23 -5.87 2.75 0.53
CA GLY A 23 -5.64 4.10 0.00
C GLY A 23 -4.22 4.62 0.25
N LEU A 24 -3.54 4.13 1.28
CA LEU A 24 -2.20 4.58 1.66
C LEU A 24 -1.09 4.00 0.77
N PRO A 25 0.09 4.64 0.70
CA PRO A 25 1.21 4.14 -0.09
C PRO A 25 1.80 2.86 0.49
N TRP A 26 2.04 1.89 -0.40
CA TRP A 26 2.68 0.59 -0.14
C TRP A 26 4.05 0.45 -0.81
N THR A 27 4.42 1.38 -1.69
CA THR A 27 5.73 1.46 -2.32
C THR A 27 6.27 2.89 -2.26
N THR A 28 7.60 3.04 -2.24
CA THR A 28 8.25 4.34 -2.33
C THR A 28 8.24 4.84 -3.77
N SER A 29 8.07 6.16 -3.94
CA SER A 29 8.25 6.77 -5.26
C SER A 29 9.73 6.75 -5.62
N THR A 30 10.05 6.33 -6.84
CA THR A 30 11.38 6.48 -7.45
C THR A 30 11.40 7.59 -8.49
N GLN A 31 10.33 8.38 -8.57
CA GLN A 31 10.25 9.49 -9.51
C GLN A 31 11.33 10.53 -9.20
N THR A 32 12.10 10.85 -10.23
CA THR A 32 13.13 11.89 -10.22
C THR A 32 12.84 12.84 -11.38
N TYR A 33 12.98 14.14 -11.11
CA TYR A 33 12.90 15.15 -12.15
C TYR A 33 14.24 15.24 -12.86
N VAL A 34 14.22 15.00 -14.17
CA VAL A 34 15.37 15.20 -15.02
C VAL A 34 15.23 16.59 -15.66
N PRO A 35 16.07 17.57 -15.26
CA PRO A 35 15.98 18.92 -15.81
C PRO A 35 16.28 18.89 -17.31
N GLY A 36 15.67 19.79 -18.07
CA GLY A 36 15.99 19.94 -19.48
C GLY A 36 17.44 20.39 -19.66
N TRP A 37 18.09 19.93 -20.74
CA TRP A 37 19.44 20.37 -21.11
C TRP A 37 19.51 20.70 -22.60
N MET A 38 20.49 21.55 -22.94
CA MET A 38 20.87 21.87 -24.30
C MET A 38 22.18 21.14 -24.62
N ALA A 39 22.22 20.42 -25.73
CA ALA A 39 23.43 19.76 -26.22
C ALA A 39 23.69 20.20 -27.68
N PRO A 40 24.94 20.39 -28.11
CA PRO A 40 25.23 20.55 -29.54
C PRO A 40 24.79 19.30 -30.28
N SER A 41 24.02 19.45 -31.36
CA SER A 41 23.51 18.36 -32.17
C SER A 41 24.37 18.17 -33.41
N MET A 42 23.97 18.69 -34.56
CA MET A 42 24.79 18.66 -35.76
C MET A 42 25.81 19.78 -35.75
N CYS A 43 27.07 19.42 -35.93
CA CYS A 43 28.16 20.36 -36.17
C CYS A 43 28.58 20.24 -37.64
N VAL A 44 28.59 21.36 -38.35
CA VAL A 44 28.97 21.42 -39.77
C VAL A 44 30.17 22.37 -39.90
N PRO A 45 31.26 21.94 -40.56
CA PRO A 45 32.39 22.83 -40.83
C PRO A 45 31.99 23.91 -41.84
N SER A 46 32.37 25.15 -41.54
CA SER A 46 32.18 26.31 -42.41
C SER A 46 33.43 26.57 -43.26
N ALA A 47 33.25 27.27 -44.38
CA ALA A 47 34.33 27.55 -45.33
C ALA A 47 35.44 28.46 -44.76
N ASP A 48 35.16 29.18 -43.66
CA ASP A 48 36.10 30.02 -42.92
C ASP A 48 36.91 29.23 -41.86
N GLY A 49 36.75 27.91 -41.80
CA GLY A 49 37.44 27.04 -40.85
C GLY A 49 36.82 26.99 -39.46
N THR A 50 35.69 27.69 -39.24
CA THR A 50 34.93 27.58 -37.99
C THR A 50 33.97 26.38 -38.02
N ILE A 51 33.54 25.93 -36.86
CA ILE A 51 32.55 24.86 -36.73
C ILE A 51 31.26 25.48 -36.22
N TRP A 52 30.17 25.34 -36.98
CA TRP A 52 28.85 25.76 -36.56
C TRP A 52 28.07 24.56 -36.03
N CYS A 53 27.63 24.61 -34.78
CA CYS A 53 26.81 23.57 -34.17
C CYS A 53 25.39 24.08 -33.94
N SER A 54 24.38 23.35 -34.43
CA SER A 54 23.00 23.57 -34.02
C SER A 54 22.77 23.05 -32.59
N GLY A 55 21.87 23.68 -31.84
CA GLY A 55 21.44 23.15 -30.55
C GLY A 55 20.37 22.07 -30.70
N ALA A 56 20.49 20.97 -29.98
CA ALA A 56 19.36 20.14 -29.58
C ALA A 56 18.93 20.53 -28.16
N PHE A 57 17.61 20.53 -27.95
CA PHE A 57 17.01 20.86 -26.67
C PHE A 57 16.08 19.73 -26.25
N ILE A 58 16.21 19.27 -25.01
CA ILE A 58 15.15 18.53 -24.33
C ILE A 58 14.55 19.50 -23.34
N SER A 59 13.41 20.09 -23.72
CA SER A 59 12.68 21.07 -22.90
C SER A 59 11.17 20.97 -23.18
N PRO A 60 10.30 21.01 -22.15
CA PRO A 60 10.64 21.02 -20.73
C PRO A 60 11.34 19.74 -20.28
N GLY A 61 11.94 19.74 -19.08
CA GLY A 61 12.44 18.51 -18.46
C GLY A 61 11.35 17.46 -18.29
N PHE A 62 11.72 16.24 -17.92
CA PHE A 62 10.77 15.13 -17.78
C PHE A 62 10.94 14.40 -16.45
N MET A 63 9.88 13.73 -16.01
CA MET A 63 9.93 12.84 -14.84
C MET A 63 10.34 11.45 -15.29
N SER A 64 11.32 10.86 -14.62
CA SER A 64 11.77 9.48 -14.83
C SER A 64 11.55 8.66 -13.56
N GLY A 65 11.24 7.38 -13.69
CA GLY A 65 10.98 6.47 -12.56
C GLY A 65 9.50 6.12 -12.38
N SER A 66 9.17 5.51 -11.23
CA SER A 66 7.81 5.02 -10.93
C SER A 66 7.20 5.78 -9.76
N ALA A 67 5.92 6.15 -9.89
CA ALA A 67 5.17 6.77 -8.81
C ALA A 67 4.93 5.78 -7.67
N ALA A 68 4.74 6.31 -6.45
CA ALA A 68 4.30 5.50 -5.32
C ALA A 68 2.92 4.88 -5.60
N LEU A 69 2.81 3.56 -5.43
CA LEU A 69 1.56 2.82 -5.54
C LEU A 69 0.85 2.74 -4.19
N SER A 70 -0.46 2.98 -4.21
CA SER A 70 -1.34 2.70 -3.08
C SER A 70 -1.56 1.20 -2.89
N GLY A 71 -2.16 0.81 -1.77
CA GLY A 71 -2.54 -0.58 -1.51
C GLY A 71 -3.39 -1.16 -2.64
N ALA A 72 -4.35 -0.39 -3.17
CA ALA A 72 -5.21 -0.78 -4.30
C ALA A 72 -4.44 -0.95 -5.63
N GLY A 73 -3.38 -0.17 -5.84
CA GLY A 73 -2.51 -0.24 -7.02
C GLY A 73 -1.40 -1.29 -6.93
N SER A 74 -1.27 -1.98 -5.79
CA SER A 74 -0.18 -2.93 -5.53
C SER A 74 -0.68 -4.38 -5.40
N VAL A 75 0.24 -5.34 -5.33
CA VAL A 75 -0.07 -6.76 -5.10
C VAL A 75 -0.77 -6.98 -3.74
N ALA A 76 -0.53 -6.09 -2.77
CA ALA A 76 -1.15 -6.14 -1.44
C ALA A 76 -2.68 -6.12 -1.49
N ARG A 77 -3.29 -5.55 -2.55
CA ARG A 77 -4.75 -5.48 -2.73
C ARG A 77 -5.46 -6.83 -2.55
N VAL A 78 -4.84 -7.92 -3.02
CA VAL A 78 -5.45 -9.26 -2.98
C VAL A 78 -5.63 -9.70 -1.53
N PHE A 79 -4.60 -9.48 -0.71
CA PHE A 79 -4.61 -9.82 0.70
C PHE A 79 -5.45 -8.86 1.53
N LEU A 80 -5.46 -7.57 1.21
CA LEU A 80 -6.30 -6.57 1.87
C LEU A 80 -7.79 -6.85 1.65
N ILE A 81 -8.19 -7.09 0.40
CA ILE A 81 -9.57 -7.45 0.06
C ILE A 81 -9.92 -8.81 0.65
N GLY A 82 -9.02 -9.79 0.55
CA GLY A 82 -9.19 -11.10 1.19
C GLY A 82 -9.42 -10.99 2.71
N ALA A 83 -8.63 -10.16 3.39
CA ALA A 83 -8.79 -9.90 4.82
C ALA A 83 -10.16 -9.24 5.12
N LEU A 84 -10.62 -8.28 4.32
CA LEU A 84 -11.96 -7.70 4.48
C LEU A 84 -13.07 -8.75 4.34
N VAL A 85 -12.97 -9.63 3.35
CA VAL A 85 -13.92 -10.74 3.18
C VAL A 85 -13.91 -11.67 4.39
N LEU A 86 -12.72 -12.03 4.89
CA LEU A 86 -12.58 -12.88 6.07
C LEU A 86 -13.14 -12.23 7.34
N ILE A 87 -12.94 -10.91 7.52
CA ILE A 87 -13.56 -10.14 8.60
C ILE A 87 -15.09 -10.21 8.52
N LEU A 88 -15.65 -10.07 7.31
CA LEU A 88 -17.10 -10.10 7.08
C LEU A 88 -17.68 -11.49 7.30
N VAL A 89 -16.96 -12.55 6.89
CA VAL A 89 -17.29 -13.94 7.21
C VAL A 89 -17.22 -14.20 8.71
N ALA A 90 -16.20 -13.69 9.40
CA ALA A 90 -16.08 -13.80 10.85
C ALA A 90 -17.26 -13.13 11.56
N TRP A 91 -17.67 -11.96 11.08
CA TRP A 91 -18.78 -11.19 11.62
C TRP A 91 -20.12 -11.91 11.43
N THR A 92 -20.38 -12.43 10.23
CA THR A 92 -21.64 -13.10 9.89
C THR A 92 -21.77 -14.47 10.55
N ARG A 93 -20.67 -15.23 10.66
CA ARG A 93 -20.67 -16.58 11.27
C ARG A 93 -20.37 -16.59 12.77
N GLY A 94 -19.92 -15.47 13.34
CA GLY A 94 -19.52 -15.36 14.75
C GLY A 94 -18.27 -16.17 15.13
N GLU A 95 -17.53 -16.66 14.13
CA GLU A 95 -16.39 -17.56 14.30
C GLU A 95 -15.06 -16.78 14.33
N SER A 96 -14.31 -16.90 15.43
CA SER A 96 -13.10 -16.12 15.69
C SER A 96 -11.87 -16.61 14.91
N ARG A 97 -11.89 -17.88 14.45
CA ARG A 97 -10.82 -18.45 13.62
C ARG A 97 -10.56 -17.65 12.35
N TRP A 98 -11.60 -17.06 11.76
CA TRP A 98 -11.49 -16.25 10.55
C TRP A 98 -10.78 -14.91 10.80
N LEU A 99 -10.87 -14.35 12.01
CA LEU A 99 -10.12 -13.13 12.38
C LEU A 99 -8.60 -13.41 12.43
N GLY A 100 -8.21 -14.60 12.93
CA GLY A 100 -6.81 -15.03 12.90
C GLY A 100 -6.28 -15.19 11.47
N LEU A 101 -7.07 -15.81 10.59
CA LEU A 101 -6.72 -15.93 9.17
C LEU A 101 -6.64 -14.57 8.47
N ALA A 102 -7.55 -13.64 8.79
CA ALA A 102 -7.51 -12.28 8.26
C ALA A 102 -6.23 -11.54 8.71
N GLY A 103 -5.86 -11.64 10.00
CA GLY A 103 -4.62 -11.10 10.52
C GLY A 103 -3.38 -11.69 9.84
N ALA A 104 -3.35 -13.03 9.65
CA ALA A 104 -2.26 -13.70 8.94
C ALA A 104 -2.15 -13.24 7.48
N ALA A 105 -3.27 -13.08 6.77
CA ALA A 105 -3.29 -12.58 5.40
C ALA A 105 -2.69 -11.16 5.29
N LEU A 106 -2.99 -10.27 6.25
CA LEU A 106 -2.40 -8.94 6.31
C LEU A 106 -0.88 -8.97 6.54
N LEU A 107 -0.40 -9.85 7.42
CA LEU A 107 1.05 -10.01 7.65
C LEU A 107 1.77 -10.55 6.41
N VAL A 108 1.15 -11.49 5.70
CA VAL A 108 1.67 -11.99 4.41
C VAL A 108 1.73 -10.85 3.38
N ALA A 109 0.72 -9.98 3.33
CA ALA A 109 0.72 -8.81 2.45
C ALA A 109 1.95 -7.91 2.71
N VAL A 110 2.21 -7.63 4.00
CA VAL A 110 3.35 -6.79 4.41
C VAL A 110 4.69 -7.45 4.08
N LEU A 111 4.82 -8.76 4.32
CA LEU A 111 6.04 -9.50 3.98
C LEU A 111 6.31 -9.52 2.47
N LEU A 112 5.28 -9.75 1.66
CA LEU A 112 5.40 -9.77 0.20
C LEU A 112 5.69 -8.39 -0.40
N ALA A 113 5.21 -7.32 0.23
CA ALA A 113 5.50 -5.95 -0.19
C ALA A 113 6.90 -5.47 0.22
N GLY A 114 7.61 -6.23 1.06
CA GLY A 114 8.87 -5.83 1.67
C GLY A 114 8.68 -4.87 2.86
N LEU A 115 9.54 -4.99 3.86
CA LEU A 115 9.50 -4.15 5.07
C LEU A 115 10.08 -2.77 4.77
N ALA A 116 9.21 -1.81 4.46
CA ALA A 116 9.58 -0.42 4.18
C ALA A 116 8.96 0.59 5.17
N ALA A 117 8.19 0.09 6.16
CA ALA A 117 7.49 0.89 7.17
C ALA A 117 6.63 2.03 6.57
N LEU A 118 6.05 1.80 5.39
CA LEU A 118 5.19 2.76 4.72
C LEU A 118 3.81 2.84 5.39
N GLY A 119 3.11 3.96 5.21
CA GLY A 119 1.82 4.20 5.86
C GLY A 119 0.80 3.07 5.65
N GLY A 120 0.73 2.51 4.44
CA GLY A 120 -0.14 1.38 4.13
C GLY A 120 0.22 0.10 4.91
N GLN A 121 1.51 -0.18 5.05
CA GLN A 121 2.03 -1.33 5.80
C GLN A 121 1.77 -1.17 7.31
N LEU A 122 2.00 0.02 7.86
CA LEU A 122 1.74 0.32 9.27
C LEU A 122 0.26 0.17 9.60
N ALA A 123 -0.64 0.68 8.74
CA ALA A 123 -2.08 0.50 8.91
C ALA A 123 -2.49 -0.98 8.84
N ALA A 124 -1.90 -1.77 7.92
CA ALA A 124 -2.16 -3.20 7.83
C ALA A 124 -1.66 -3.97 9.05
N CYS A 125 -0.49 -3.65 9.59
CA CYS A 125 0.04 -4.23 10.83
C CYS A 125 -0.87 -3.90 12.03
N ALA A 126 -1.30 -2.64 12.16
CA ALA A 126 -2.21 -2.22 13.21
C ALA A 126 -3.56 -2.96 13.11
N ALA A 127 -4.09 -3.13 11.89
CA ALA A 127 -5.28 -3.93 11.65
C ALA A 127 -5.08 -5.40 12.04
N ALA A 128 -3.95 -6.01 11.67
CA ALA A 128 -3.63 -7.38 12.04
C ALA A 128 -3.58 -7.58 13.56
N LEU A 129 -2.96 -6.65 14.29
CA LEU A 129 -2.93 -6.67 15.76
C LEU A 129 -4.34 -6.54 16.36
N ALA A 130 -5.18 -5.65 15.83
CA ALA A 130 -6.55 -5.49 16.27
C ALA A 130 -7.39 -6.76 16.04
N LEU A 131 -7.19 -7.46 14.91
CA LEU A 131 -7.87 -8.72 14.61
C LEU A 131 -7.41 -9.87 15.51
N LEU A 132 -6.10 -9.96 15.78
CA LEU A 132 -5.55 -10.95 16.71
C LEU A 132 -6.08 -10.71 18.12
N TYR A 133 -6.09 -9.46 18.58
CA TYR A 133 -6.69 -9.08 19.86
C TYR A 133 -8.19 -9.46 19.93
N ALA A 134 -8.95 -9.16 18.87
CA ALA A 134 -10.36 -9.50 18.80
C ALA A 134 -10.62 -11.02 18.72
N GLY A 135 -9.70 -11.78 18.12
CA GLY A 135 -9.75 -13.24 18.02
C GLY A 135 -9.43 -13.96 19.33
N LEU A 136 -8.55 -13.38 20.15
CA LEU A 136 -8.14 -13.91 21.46
C LEU A 136 -9.01 -13.44 22.63
N SER A 137 -9.81 -12.39 22.44
CA SER A 137 -10.66 -11.85 23.50
C SER A 137 -11.75 -12.84 23.94
N PRO A 138 -11.97 -13.03 25.26
CA PRO A 138 -13.01 -13.93 25.77
C PRO A 138 -14.40 -13.53 25.27
N ARG A 139 -15.18 -14.53 24.83
CA ARG A 139 -16.60 -14.32 24.53
C ARG A 139 -17.39 -14.21 25.83
N ALA A 140 -18.40 -13.33 25.87
CA ALA A 140 -19.30 -13.25 27.01
C ALA A 140 -20.06 -14.58 27.19
N PRO A 141 -20.23 -15.08 28.42
CA PRO A 141 -21.10 -16.23 28.68
C PRO A 141 -22.53 -15.91 28.25
N ALA A 142 -23.23 -16.89 27.67
CA ALA A 142 -24.62 -16.72 27.28
C ALA A 142 -25.50 -16.46 28.51
N PRO A 143 -26.51 -15.57 28.43
CA PRO A 143 -27.51 -15.48 29.50
C PRO A 143 -28.23 -16.82 29.59
N ALA A 144 -28.29 -17.37 30.80
CA ALA A 144 -29.00 -18.61 31.13
C ALA A 144 -30.52 -18.46 31.01
#